data_AF-A0A6L8RZU0-F1
#
_entry.id   AF-A0A6L8RZU0-F1
#
_cell.length_a   1.000
_cell.length_b   1.000
_cell.length_c   1.000
_cell.angle_alpha   90.00
_cell.angle_beta   90.00
_cell.angle_gamma   90.00
#
_symmetry.space_group_name_H-M   'P 1'
#
loop_
_entity.id
_entity.type
_entity.pdbx_description
1 polymer ?
#
loop_
_entity_poly.entity_id
_entity_poly.type
_entity_poly.pdbx_seq_one_letter_code
_entity_poly.pdbx_strand_id
1 'polypeptide(L)'
;MDKEKILSQNKKENLYLDEYEKHIKLQGKSFGLMFVLFICILILFIKAVCKEPYYDIMTIIGSVAFGSMGYEAHISKNKSKFVIALFFLLFMGYYFYKFLMVGL
;
A
#
# COMPACT_ATOMS: atom_id res chain seq x y z
N MET A 1 25.68 -28.22 -31.04
CA MET A 1 24.51 -27.66 -30.32
C MET A 1 25.05 -26.74 -29.23
N ASP A 2 24.91 -25.43 -29.40
CA ASP A 2 25.48 -24.40 -28.50
C ASP A 2 24.77 -24.41 -27.14
N LYS A 3 25.24 -25.27 -26.21
CA LYS A 3 24.73 -25.35 -24.83
C LYS A 3 24.70 -23.99 -24.13
N GLU A 4 25.68 -23.12 -24.41
CA GLU A 4 25.76 -21.78 -23.83
C GLU A 4 24.64 -20.85 -24.30
N LYS A 5 24.24 -20.94 -25.58
CA LYS A 5 23.11 -20.16 -26.12
C LYS A 5 21.80 -20.58 -25.47
N ILE A 6 21.56 -21.90 -25.34
CA ILE A 6 20.37 -22.46 -24.71
C ILE A 6 20.28 -22.06 -23.22
N LEU A 7 21.42 -22.08 -22.50
CA LEU A 7 21.49 -21.70 -21.09
C LEU A 7 21.23 -20.19 -20.89
N SER A 8 21.77 -19.34 -21.76
CA SER A 8 21.57 -17.89 -21.70
C SER A 8 20.13 -17.47 -22.04
N GLN A 9 19.47 -18.16 -22.98
CA GLN A 9 18.05 -17.97 -23.28
C GLN A 9 17.16 -18.37 -22.11
N ASN A 10 17.37 -19.56 -21.52
CA ASN A 10 16.61 -20.01 -20.34
C ASN A 10 16.75 -19.05 -19.15
N LYS A 11 17.94 -18.49 -18.93
CA LYS A 11 18.17 -17.53 -17.84
C LYS A 11 17.42 -16.21 -18.05
N LYS A 12 17.33 -15.74 -19.30
CA LYS A 12 16.55 -14.55 -19.66
C LYS A 12 15.04 -14.79 -19.56
N GLU A 13 14.56 -15.93 -20.06
CA GLU A 13 13.13 -16.28 -19.98
C GLU A 13 12.67 -16.46 -18.53
N ASN A 14 13.44 -17.15 -17.68
CA ASN A 14 13.12 -17.25 -16.24
C ASN A 14 13.09 -15.88 -15.55
N LEU A 15 14.02 -15.00 -15.88
CA LEU A 15 14.04 -13.65 -15.32
C LEU A 15 12.79 -12.86 -15.73
N TYR A 16 12.34 -13.01 -16.98
CA TYR A 16 11.17 -12.32 -17.51
C TYR A 16 9.87 -12.87 -16.93
N LEU A 17 9.79 -14.19 -16.72
CA LEU A 17 8.68 -14.84 -16.00
C LEU A 17 8.57 -14.36 -14.55
N ASP A 18 9.70 -14.25 -13.84
CA ASP A 18 9.75 -13.70 -12.48
C ASP A 18 9.30 -12.23 -12.42
N GLU A 19 9.73 -11.41 -13.38
CA GLU A 19 9.27 -10.02 -13.50
C GLU A 19 7.76 -9.96 -13.75
N TYR A 20 7.24 -10.79 -14.65
CA TYR A 20 5.82 -10.83 -14.99
C TYR A 20 4.94 -11.26 -13.81
N GLU A 21 5.33 -12.30 -13.06
CA GLU A 21 4.64 -12.69 -11.81
C GLU A 21 4.65 -11.55 -10.79
N LYS A 22 5.80 -10.88 -10.64
CA LYS A 22 5.93 -9.73 -9.74
C LYS A 22 4.98 -8.60 -10.14
N HIS A 23 4.84 -8.32 -11.44
CA HIS A 23 3.90 -7.33 -11.98
C HIS A 23 2.43 -7.71 -11.74
N ILE A 24 2.03 -8.97 -12.02
CA ILE A 24 0.67 -9.46 -11.77
C ILE A 24 0.33 -9.38 -10.28
N LYS A 25 1.25 -9.79 -9.41
CA LYS A 25 1.06 -9.76 -7.94
C LYS A 25 0.92 -8.33 -7.42
N LEU A 26 1.61 -7.36 -8.04
CA LEU A 26 1.50 -5.93 -7.71
C LEU A 26 0.18 -5.32 -8.20
N GLN A 27 -0.29 -5.69 -9.40
CA GLN A 27 -1.60 -5.29 -9.92
C GLN A 27 -2.74 -5.83 -9.07
N GLY A 28 -2.69 -7.11 -8.67
CA GLY A 28 -3.66 -7.71 -7.77
C GLY A 28 -3.72 -7.01 -6.40
N LYS A 29 -2.56 -6.61 -5.85
CA LYS A 29 -2.50 -5.81 -4.61
C LYS A 29 -3.10 -4.41 -4.77
N SER A 30 -2.86 -3.74 -5.89
CA SER A 30 -3.41 -2.41 -6.16
C SER A 30 -4.92 -2.43 -6.31
N PHE A 31 -5.48 -3.50 -6.89
CA PHE A 31 -6.93 -3.65 -7.06
C PHE A 31 -7.68 -3.75 -5.72
N GLY A 32 -7.18 -4.55 -4.79
CA GLY A 32 -7.76 -4.64 -3.44
C GLY A 32 -7.70 -3.30 -2.69
N LEU A 33 -6.59 -2.57 -2.84
CA LEU A 33 -6.41 -1.25 -2.23
C LEU A 33 -7.43 -0.22 -2.73
N MET A 34 -7.76 -0.24 -4.02
CA MET A 34 -8.77 0.64 -4.60
C MET A 34 -10.15 0.42 -3.98
N PHE A 35 -10.55 -0.83 -3.74
CA PHE A 35 -11.83 -1.16 -3.09
C PHE A 35 -11.87 -0.69 -1.63
N VAL A 36 -10.78 -0.86 -0.88
CA VAL A 36 -10.69 -0.40 0.51
C VAL A 36 -10.79 1.12 0.59
N LEU A 37 -10.08 1.85 -0.29
CA LEU A 37 -10.16 3.30 -0.35
C LEU A 37 -11.56 3.78 -0.72
N PHE A 38 -12.23 3.10 -1.66
CA PHE A 38 -13.59 3.42 -2.05
C PHE A 38 -14.58 3.29 -0.89
N ILE A 39 -14.50 2.19 -0.12
CA ILE A 39 -15.31 2.01 1.09
C ILE A 39 -14.99 3.08 2.14
N CYS A 40 -13.71 3.43 2.36
CA CYS A 40 -13.35 4.50 3.29
C CYS A 40 -13.97 5.86 2.92
N ILE A 41 -14.01 6.19 1.61
CA ILE A 41 -14.63 7.43 1.11
C ILE A 41 -16.15 7.42 1.36
N LEU A 42 -16.82 6.29 1.13
CA LEU A 42 -18.25 6.15 1.40
C LEU A 42 -18.57 6.34 2.89
N ILE A 43 -17.80 5.71 3.78
CA ILE A 43 -17.98 5.85 5.23
C ILE A 43 -17.69 7.30 5.67
N LEU A 44 -16.67 7.96 5.09
CA LEU A 44 -16.41 9.38 5.35
C LEU A 44 -17.61 10.26 4.99
N PHE A 45 -18.25 10.00 3.86
CA PHE A 45 -19.45 10.73 3.43
C PHE A 45 -20.60 10.55 4.43
N ILE A 46 -20.86 9.31 4.85
CA ILE A 46 -21.91 9.00 5.84
C ILE A 46 -21.61 9.71 7.17
N LYS A 47 -20.36 9.63 7.66
CA LYS A 47 -19.96 10.31 8.89
C LYS A 47 -20.02 11.83 8.79
N ALA A 48 -19.68 12.40 7.64
CA ALA A 48 -19.80 13.83 7.41
C ALA A 48 -21.26 14.30 7.49
N VAL A 49 -22.21 13.51 6.95
CA VAL A 49 -23.65 13.78 7.07
C VAL A 49 -24.12 13.64 8.52
N CYS A 50 -23.65 12.61 9.24
CA CYS A 50 -24.00 12.37 10.64
C CYS A 50 -23.28 13.28 11.65
N LYS A 51 -22.34 14.14 11.22
CA LYS A 51 -21.48 14.99 12.06
C LYS A 51 -20.69 14.23 13.12
N GLU A 52 -20.34 12.98 12.84
CA GLU A 52 -19.54 12.15 13.72
C GLU A 52 -18.04 12.45 13.57
N PRO A 53 -17.23 12.17 14.61
CA PRO A 53 -15.78 12.30 14.51
C PRO A 53 -15.23 11.35 13.43
N TYR A 54 -14.43 11.90 12.52
CA TYR A 54 -13.83 11.22 11.36
C TYR A 54 -12.42 10.67 11.63
N TYR A 55 -11.95 10.74 12.88
CA TYR A 55 -10.57 10.40 13.26
C TYR A 55 -10.26 8.90 13.09
N ASP A 56 -11.26 8.04 13.26
CA ASP A 56 -11.15 6.59 13.00
C ASP A 56 -10.85 6.31 11.53
N ILE A 57 -11.57 6.95 10.61
CA ILE A 57 -11.39 6.70 9.17
C ILE A 57 -10.05 7.27 8.69
N MET A 58 -9.64 8.43 9.21
CA MET A 58 -8.30 8.97 8.93
C MET A 58 -7.18 8.04 9.40
N THR A 59 -7.38 7.36 10.54
CA THR A 59 -6.46 6.34 11.04
C THR A 59 -6.40 5.13 10.11
N ILE A 60 -7.55 4.67 9.61
CA ILE A 60 -7.64 3.56 8.65
C ILE A 60 -6.96 3.93 7.33
N ILE A 61 -7.20 5.12 6.79
CA ILE A 61 -6.54 5.59 5.56
C ILE A 61 -5.03 5.67 5.76
N GLY A 62 -4.58 6.21 6.90
CA GLY A 62 -3.16 6.28 7.25
C GLY A 62 -2.51 4.90 7.37
N SER A 63 -3.19 3.90 7.94
CA SER A 63 -2.66 2.55 8.08
C SER A 63 -2.55 1.82 6.73
N VAL A 64 -3.55 1.99 5.86
CA VAL A 64 -3.56 1.44 4.50
C VAL A 64 -2.45 2.07 3.66
N ALA A 65 -2.28 3.39 3.72
CA ALA A 65 -1.20 4.12 3.04
C ALA A 65 0.19 3.73 3.55
N PHE A 66 0.35 3.57 4.87
CA PHE A 66 1.59 3.09 5.47
C PHE A 66 1.93 1.66 5.02
N GLY A 67 0.95 0.76 5.03
CA GLY A 67 1.15 -0.63 4.61
C GLY A 67 1.53 -0.76 3.13
N SER A 68 0.88 0.01 2.25
CA SER A 68 1.18 0.00 0.81
C SER A 68 2.55 0.59 0.50
N MET A 69 2.83 1.80 1.00
CA MET A 69 4.10 2.50 0.76
C MET A 69 5.26 1.82 1.48
N GLY A 70 5.04 1.27 2.67
CA GLY A 70 6.04 0.51 3.42
C GLY A 70 6.44 -0.78 2.72
N TYR A 71 5.47 -1.52 2.17
CA TYR A 71 5.75 -2.72 1.37
C TYR A 71 6.51 -2.37 0.08
N GLU A 72 6.09 -1.33 -0.63
CA GLU A 72 6.82 -0.86 -1.81
C GLU A 72 8.22 -0.35 -1.48
N ALA A 73 8.40 0.35 -0.36
CA ALA A 73 9.71 0.81 0.09
C ALA A 73 10.65 -0.37 0.40
N HIS A 74 10.12 -1.43 1.02
CA HIS A 74 10.89 -2.64 1.32
C HIS A 74 11.36 -3.35 0.03
N ILE A 75 10.48 -3.49 -0.97
CA ILE A 75 10.82 -4.15 -2.24
C ILE A 75 11.72 -3.28 -3.13
N SER A 76 11.45 -1.98 -3.21
CA SER A 76 12.15 -1.07 -4.13
C SER A 76 13.47 -0.53 -3.56
N LYS A 77 13.75 -0.73 -2.27
CA LYS A 77 14.87 -0.12 -1.53
C LYS A 77 14.99 1.41 -1.72
N ASN A 78 13.88 2.05 -2.07
CA ASN A 78 13.86 3.48 -2.36
C ASN A 78 13.73 4.28 -1.07
N LYS A 79 14.75 5.11 -0.78
CA LYS A 79 14.79 5.96 0.43
C LYS A 79 13.62 6.95 0.50
N SER A 80 13.17 7.50 -0.64
CA SER A 80 12.08 8.48 -0.66
C SER A 80 10.74 7.84 -0.26
N LYS A 81 10.46 6.63 -0.74
CA LYS A 81 9.23 5.88 -0.36
C LYS A 81 9.24 5.52 1.12
N PHE A 82 10.40 5.22 1.67
CA PHE A 82 10.56 4.97 3.10
C PHE A 82 10.26 6.20 3.95
N VAL A 83 10.74 7.39 3.55
CA VAL A 83 10.42 8.65 4.24
C VAL A 83 8.92 8.94 4.20
N ILE A 84 8.27 8.73 3.06
CA ILE A 84 6.82 8.90 2.92
C ILE A 84 6.06 7.91 3.81
N ALA A 85 6.49 6.65 3.89
CA ALA A 85 5.89 5.68 4.81
C ALA A 85 6.04 6.12 6.27
N LEU A 86 7.22 6.61 6.69
CA LEU A 86 7.44 7.11 8.04
C LEU A 86 6.53 8.30 8.37
N PHE A 87 6.31 9.20 7.40
CA PHE A 87 5.35 10.30 7.54
C PHE A 87 3.92 9.79 7.77
N PHE A 88 3.47 8.80 6.99
CA PHE A 88 2.15 8.19 7.18
C PHE A 88 2.00 7.46 8.51
N LEU A 89 3.08 6.89 9.05
CA LEU A 89 3.10 6.28 10.38
C LEU A 89 2.86 7.33 11.48
N LEU A 90 3.55 8.47 11.41
CA LEU A 90 3.34 9.57 12.36
C LEU A 90 1.94 10.18 12.23
N PHE A 91 1.47 10.37 10.98
CA PHE A 91 0.11 10.82 10.69
C PHE A 91 -0.92 9.87 11.33
N MET A 92 -0.79 8.56 11.08
CA MET A 92 -1.67 7.54 11.66
C MET A 92 -1.65 7.57 13.19
N GLY A 93 -0.46 7.67 13.82
CA GLY A 93 -0.33 7.76 15.27
C GLY A 93 -1.03 8.99 15.87
N TYR A 94 -0.93 10.14 15.22
CA TYR A 94 -1.60 11.36 15.66
C TYR A 94 -3.14 11.24 15.60
N TYR A 95 -3.68 10.77 14.48
CA TYR A 95 -5.13 10.59 14.33
C TYR A 95 -5.68 9.48 15.23
N PHE A 96 -4.90 8.43 15.47
CA PHE A 96 -5.26 7.37 16.41
C PHE A 96 -5.33 7.90 17.85
N TYR A 97 -4.36 8.69 18.28
CA TYR A 97 -4.42 9.36 19.58
C TYR A 97 -5.65 10.26 19.72
N LYS A 98 -5.94 11.07 18.70
CA LYS A 98 -7.16 11.90 18.70
C LYS A 98 -8.44 11.08 18.72
N PHE A 99 -8.48 9.95 18.01
CA PHE A 99 -9.59 9.02 18.03
C PHE A 99 -9.82 8.47 19.45
N LEU A 100 -8.78 8.05 20.15
CA LEU A 100 -8.89 7.55 21.53
C LEU A 100 -9.35 8.63 22.53
N MET A 101 -8.95 9.89 22.32
CA MET A 101 -9.26 10.98 23.26
C MET A 101 -10.60 11.68 23.01
N VAL A 102 -11.07 11.72 21.76
CA VAL A 102 -12.27 12.48 21.36
C VAL A 102 -13.39 11.57 20.84
N GLY A 103 -13.04 10.36 20.38
CA GLY A 103 -13.98 9.40 19.79
C GLY A 103 -14.41 8.26 20.72
N LEU A 104 -13.93 8.23 21.97
CA LEU A 104 -14.44 7.36 23.04
C LEU A 104 -15.43 8.15 23.90
#